data_AF-A0A1B3SKR7-F1
#
_entry.id   AF-A0A1B3SKR7-F1
#
_cell.length_a   1.000
_cell.length_b   1.000
_cell.length_c   1.000
_cell.angle_alpha   90.00
_cell.angle_beta   90.00
_cell.angle_gamma   90.00
#
_symmetry.space_group_name_H-M   'P 1'
#
loop_
_entity.id
_entity.type
_entity.pdbx_description
1 polymer ?
#
loop_
_entity_poly.entity_id
_entity_poly.type
_entity_poly.pdbx_seq_one_letter_code
_entity_poly.pdbx_strand_id
1 'polypeptide(L)'
;MSKKELLEYDKNLKMNTDKIYCSKRFNNCQHYEIAIDKRDGIVKCTNLGCWRQFWFEKKEDFWIYENRFNDEGFDFDKSEKEYIESLKKGVNNKDN
;
A
#
# COMPACT_ATOMS: atom_id res chain seq x y z
N MET A 1 -16.26 -23.23 24.26
CA MET A 1 -15.89 -22.96 22.86
C MET A 1 -14.39 -23.16 22.72
N SER A 2 -13.95 -24.22 22.04
CA SER A 2 -12.52 -24.56 21.94
C SER A 2 -11.82 -23.62 20.96
N LYS A 3 -10.66 -23.07 21.39
CA LYS A 3 -9.72 -22.36 20.54
C LYS A 3 -9.25 -23.34 19.45
N LYS A 4 -9.78 -23.21 18.23
CA LYS A 4 -9.25 -23.96 17.08
C LYS A 4 -7.95 -23.31 16.66
N GLU A 5 -6.88 -24.09 16.67
CA GLU A 5 -5.55 -23.65 16.27
C GLU A 5 -5.55 -23.36 14.75
N LEU A 6 -5.03 -22.19 14.37
CA LEU A 6 -5.17 -21.59 13.04
C LEU A 6 -4.37 -22.31 11.93
N LEU A 7 -3.65 -23.39 12.25
CA LEU A 7 -2.73 -24.08 11.35
C LEU A 7 -2.72 -25.58 11.70
N GLU A 8 -3.63 -26.34 11.10
CA GLU A 8 -3.61 -27.82 11.17
C GLU A 8 -3.10 -28.40 9.84
N TYR A 9 -2.11 -29.28 9.93
CA TYR A 9 -1.72 -30.13 8.80
C TYR A 9 -2.75 -31.25 8.66
N ASP A 10 -3.25 -31.49 7.43
CA ASP A 10 -4.17 -32.59 7.21
C ASP A 10 -3.45 -33.96 7.19
N LYS A 11 -4.25 -35.03 7.13
CA LYS A 11 -3.75 -36.41 7.10
C LYS A 11 -2.84 -36.74 5.90
N ASN A 12 -2.73 -35.84 4.93
CA ASN A 12 -1.86 -35.95 3.77
C ASN A 12 -0.67 -34.96 3.84
N LEU A 13 -0.37 -34.41 5.03
CA LEU A 13 0.70 -33.43 5.27
C LEU A 13 0.54 -32.13 4.44
N LYS A 14 -0.66 -31.85 3.92
CA LYS A 14 -0.93 -30.56 3.28
C LYS A 14 -1.30 -29.55 4.35
N MET A 15 -0.61 -28.41 4.32
CA MET A 15 -0.96 -27.25 5.12
C MET A 15 -2.29 -26.70 4.59
N ASN A 16 -3.39 -27.00 5.28
CA ASN A 16 -4.69 -26.41 4.98
C ASN A 16 -4.72 -25.01 5.58
N THR A 17 -4.28 -24.04 4.78
CA THR A 17 -4.67 -22.66 5.02
C THR A 17 -6.11 -22.54 4.58
N ASP A 18 -7.04 -22.41 5.54
CA ASP A 18 -8.34 -21.85 5.24
C ASP A 18 -8.04 -20.51 4.57
N LYS A 19 -8.18 -20.48 3.24
CA LYS A 19 -8.13 -19.25 2.47
C LYS A 19 -9.31 -18.44 2.95
N ILE A 20 -9.09 -17.63 3.97
CA ILE A 20 -9.96 -16.52 4.28
C ILE A 20 -9.87 -15.63 3.04
N TYR A 21 -10.77 -15.88 2.09
CA TYR A 21 -11.13 -14.94 1.05
C TYR A 21 -11.76 -13.74 1.75
N CYS A 22 -10.93 -12.95 2.43
CA CYS A 22 -11.26 -11.58 2.72
C CYS A 22 -11.16 -10.88 1.35
N SER A 23 -12.19 -11.05 0.52
CA SER A 23 -12.37 -10.32 -0.73
C SER A 23 -12.73 -8.85 -0.47
N LYS A 24 -12.29 -8.29 0.66
CA LYS A 24 -12.20 -6.85 0.80
C LYS A 24 -11.10 -6.45 -0.16
N ARG A 25 -11.48 -5.83 -1.28
CA ARG A 25 -10.53 -5.12 -2.13
C ARG A 25 -9.73 -4.23 -1.18
N PHE A 26 -8.43 -4.48 -1.05
CA PHE A 26 -7.57 -3.56 -0.34
C PHE A 26 -7.65 -2.27 -1.13
N ASN A 27 -8.50 -1.32 -0.73
CA ASN A 27 -8.69 -0.04 -1.43
C ASN A 27 -7.47 0.87 -1.27
N ASN A 28 -6.63 0.58 -0.28
CA ASN A 28 -5.47 1.36 0.13
C ASN A 28 -4.20 0.49 0.15
N CYS A 29 -3.03 1.06 -0.13
CA CYS A 29 -1.76 0.32 -0.08
C CYS A 29 -1.25 0.17 1.36
N GLN A 30 -0.40 -0.84 1.58
CA GLN A 30 0.15 -1.20 2.89
C GLN A 30 1.44 -0.43 3.26
N HIS A 31 1.94 0.44 2.37
CA HIS A 31 3.14 1.25 2.65
C HIS A 31 2.95 2.16 3.85
N TYR A 32 4.03 2.48 4.57
CA TYR A 32 3.89 3.13 5.87
C TYR A 32 3.36 4.56 5.79
N GLU A 33 3.76 5.35 4.80
CA GLU A 33 3.48 6.79 4.77
C GLU A 33 2.49 7.23 3.68
N ILE A 34 1.68 8.21 4.02
CA ILE A 34 0.71 8.90 3.15
C ILE A 34 0.78 10.41 3.38
N ALA A 35 0.46 11.21 2.38
CA ALA A 35 0.39 12.66 2.48
C ALA A 35 -0.70 13.23 1.59
N ILE A 36 -1.17 14.43 1.88
CA ILE A 36 -2.08 15.17 1.00
C ILE A 36 -1.28 15.74 -0.18
N ASP A 37 -1.66 15.39 -1.40
CA ASP A 37 -1.15 16.04 -2.58
C ASP A 37 -1.79 17.42 -2.72
N LYS A 38 -0.97 18.48 -2.67
CA LYS A 38 -1.44 19.87 -2.73
C LYS A 38 -2.09 20.23 -4.07
N ARG A 39 -1.85 19.45 -5.13
CA ARG A 39 -2.36 19.70 -6.48
C ARG A 39 -3.86 19.43 -6.58
N ASP A 40 -4.33 18.35 -5.95
CA ASP A 40 -5.72 17.87 -6.04
C ASP A 40 -6.40 17.67 -4.67
N GLY A 41 -5.68 17.87 -3.57
CA GLY A 41 -6.19 17.69 -2.21
C GLY A 41 -6.43 16.22 -1.83
N ILE A 42 -5.95 15.27 -2.64
CA ILE A 42 -6.17 13.84 -2.40
C ILE A 42 -5.04 13.28 -1.55
N VAL A 43 -5.39 12.42 -0.60
CA VAL A 43 -4.40 11.68 0.20
C VAL A 43 -3.81 10.55 -0.63
N LYS A 44 -2.49 10.53 -0.77
CA LYS A 44 -1.76 9.56 -1.59
C LYS A 44 -0.60 8.95 -0.82
N CYS A 45 -0.20 7.76 -1.21
CA CYS A 45 1.02 7.14 -0.70
C CYS A 45 2.27 7.92 -1.13
N THR A 46 3.20 8.17 -0.22
CA THR A 46 4.47 8.85 -0.52
C THR A 46 5.53 7.90 -1.10
N ASN A 47 5.29 6.59 -1.10
CA ASN A 47 6.25 5.62 -1.62
C ASN A 47 6.40 5.78 -3.14
N LEU A 48 7.66 5.91 -3.57
CA LEU A 48 8.07 6.10 -4.96
C LEU A 48 7.48 5.01 -5.86
N GLY A 49 6.80 5.40 -6.94
CA GLY A 49 6.17 4.46 -7.87
C GLY A 49 4.82 3.90 -7.42
N CYS A 50 4.37 4.19 -6.19
CA CYS A 50 3.06 3.75 -5.70
C CYS A 50 1.98 4.81 -5.92
N TRP A 51 2.09 5.96 -5.23
CA TRP A 51 1.16 7.10 -5.25
C TRP A 51 -0.33 6.75 -5.24
N ARG A 52 -0.67 5.60 -4.65
CA ARG A 52 -2.04 5.12 -4.58
C ARG A 52 -2.88 6.12 -3.78
N GLN A 53 -4.03 6.47 -4.32
CA GLN A 53 -5.00 7.34 -3.65
C GLN A 53 -5.71 6.60 -2.52
N PHE A 54 -5.95 7.31 -1.43
CA PHE A 54 -6.65 6.84 -0.25
C PHE A 54 -8.03 7.50 -0.20
N TRP A 55 -9.05 6.66 -0.07
CA TRP A 55 -10.43 7.09 0.07
C TRP A 55 -10.91 6.74 1.46
N PHE A 56 -11.34 7.75 2.21
CA PHE A 56 -11.91 7.60 3.54
C PHE A 56 -13.42 7.83 3.42
N GLU A 57 -14.19 6.76 3.24
CA GLU A 57 -15.65 6.87 3.14
C GLU A 57 -16.29 7.09 4.50
N LYS A 58 -15.64 6.59 5.55
CA LYS A 58 -16.08 6.71 6.94
C LYS A 58 -15.00 7.27 7.83
N LYS A 59 -15.40 7.82 8.98
CA LYS A 59 -14.47 8.37 9.97
C LYS A 59 -13.55 7.28 10.51
N GLU A 60 -14.05 6.06 10.70
CA GLU A 60 -13.26 4.92 11.17
C GLU A 60 -12.13 4.57 10.20
N ASP A 61 -12.35 4.74 8.90
CA ASP A 61 -11.30 4.52 7.90
C ASP A 61 -10.15 5.49 8.13
N PHE A 62 -10.44 6.77 8.38
CA PHE A 62 -9.40 7.76 8.67
C PHE A 62 -8.53 7.35 9.88
N TRP A 63 -9.16 6.88 10.96
CA TRP A 63 -8.46 6.55 12.22
C TRP A 63 -7.49 5.38 12.05
N ILE A 64 -7.75 4.47 11.12
CA ILE A 64 -6.84 3.36 10.79
C ILE A 64 -5.53 3.86 10.17
N TYR A 65 -5.57 4.98 9.44
CA TYR A 65 -4.44 5.51 8.69
C TYR A 65 -3.89 6.82 9.25
N GLU A 66 -4.45 7.36 10.34
CA GLU A 66 -4.03 8.63 10.94
C GLU A 66 -2.53 8.65 11.26
N ASN A 67 -2.02 7.57 11.87
CA ASN A 67 -0.60 7.43 12.23
C ASN A 67 0.36 7.34 11.02
N ARG A 68 -0.18 7.31 9.79
CA ARG A 68 0.59 7.19 8.56
C ARG A 68 0.76 8.52 7.85
N PHE A 69 0.06 9.57 8.29
CA PHE A 69 0.18 10.88 7.68
C PHE A 69 1.58 11.45 7.92
N ASN A 70 2.20 11.91 6.83
CA ASN A 70 3.44 12.66 6.87
C ASN A 70 3.10 14.15 7.01
N ASP A 71 3.43 14.71 8.17
CA ASP A 71 3.15 16.10 8.54
C ASP A 71 4.10 17.11 7.86
N GLU A 72 5.23 16.65 7.31
CA GLU A 72 6.27 17.52 6.73
C GLU A 72 5.96 17.95 5.29
N GLY A 73 4.91 17.38 4.69
CA GLY A 73 4.45 17.72 3.35
C GLY A 73 5.32 17.09 2.25
N PHE A 74 4.77 16.09 1.57
CA PHE A 74 5.46 15.37 0.49
C PHE A 74 5.28 16.07 -0.87
N ASP A 75 6.38 16.23 -1.63
CA ASP A 75 6.36 16.76 -2.99
C ASP A 75 6.19 15.62 -4.01
N PHE A 76 4.94 15.35 -4.35
CA PHE A 76 4.57 14.35 -5.35
C PHE A 76 5.10 14.68 -6.75
N ASP A 77 5.19 15.96 -7.10
CA ASP A 77 5.59 16.41 -8.43
C ASP A 77 7.07 16.13 -8.68
N LYS A 78 7.89 16.36 -7.66
CA LYS A 78 9.31 15.97 -7.65
C LYS A 78 9.47 14.45 -7.68
N SER A 79 8.73 13.73 -6.84
CA SER A 79 8.79 12.26 -6.75
C SER A 79 8.47 11.57 -8.08
N GLU A 80 7.42 12.02 -8.77
CA GLU A 80 7.03 11.49 -10.09
C GLU A 80 8.12 11.73 -11.15
N LYS A 81 8.73 12.93 -11.17
CA LYS A 81 9.83 13.26 -12.09
C LYS A 81 11.06 12.39 -11.85
N GLU A 82 11.47 12.24 -10.59
CA GLU A 82 12.61 11.39 -10.21
C GLU A 82 12.40 9.92 -10.62
N TYR A 83 11.18 9.40 -10.42
CA TYR A 83 10.84 8.04 -10.85
C TYR A 83 10.92 7.88 -12.36
N ILE A 84 10.36 8.81 -13.14
CA ILE A 84 10.44 8.77 -14.60
C ILE A 84 11.90 8.81 -15.08
N GLU A 85 12.75 9.64 -14.47
CA GLU A 85 14.18 9.67 -14.77
C GLU A 85 14.88 8.35 -14.43
N SER A 86 14.53 7.74 -13.29
CA SER A 86 15.07 6.43 -12.89
C SER A 86 14.71 5.33 -13.88
N LEU A 87 13.47 5.33 -14.39
CA LEU A 87 13.03 4.38 -15.40
C LEU A 87 13.80 4.56 -16.71
N LYS A 88 13.99 5.81 -17.16
CA LYS A 88 14.79 6.11 -18.36
C LYS A 88 16.24 5.63 -18.22
N LYS A 89 16.87 5.85 -17.06
CA LYS A 89 18.23 5.36 -16.77
C LYS A 89 18.30 3.82 -16.70
N GLY A 90 17.29 3.19 -16.11
CA GLY A 90 17.20 1.73 -16.00
C GLY A 90 16.93 1.01 -17.32
N VAL A 91 16.23 1.66 -18.27
CA VAL A 91 16.04 1.15 -19.64
C VAL A 91 17.36 1.20 -20.42
N ASN A 92 18.12 2.29 -20.29
CA ASN A 92 19.41 2.44 -21.00
C ASN A 92 20.53 1.50 -20.54
N ASN A 93 20.40 0.86 -19.37
CA ASN A 93 21.39 -0.08 -18.82
C ASN A 93 21.08 -1.56 -19.11
N LYS A 94 19.93 -1.88 -19.74
CA LYS A 94 19.58 -3.26 -20.11
C LYS A 94 20.06 -3.66 -21.51
N ASP A 95 20.63 -2.72 -22.26
CA ASP A 95 21.09 -2.90 -23.64
C ASP A 95 22.63 -2.85 -23.78
N ASN A 96 23.39 -2.94 -22.69
CA ASN A 96 24.87 -3.06 -22.70
C ASN A 96 25.33 -4.39 -22.09
#